data_AF-A0A966KX02-F1
#
_entry.id   AF-A0A966KX02-F1
#
_cell.length_a   1.000
_cell.length_b   1.000
_cell.length_c   1.000
_cell.angle_alpha   90.00
_cell.angle_beta   90.00
_cell.angle_gamma   90.00
#
_symmetry.space_group_name_H-M   'P 1'
#
loop_
_entity.id
_entity.type
_entity.pdbx_description
1 polymer ?
#
loop_
_entity_poly.entity_id
_entity_poly.type
_entity_poly.pdbx_seq_one_letter_code
_entity_poly.pdbx_strand_id
1 'polypeptide(L)' 'MSHRVTLRGETFVFADLRELFGRANEEKSGDQLAGVAARSERERVAAKIALADVSLAEIAAFEFIDDDV' A
#
# COMPACT_ATOMS: atom_id res chain seq x y z
N MET A 1 7.73 -7.19 3.29
CA MET A 1 7.12 -8.48 2.88
C MET A 1 5.97 -8.18 1.92
N SER A 2 5.45 -9.16 1.19
CA SER A 2 4.28 -8.91 0.34
C SER A 2 2.98 -8.99 1.14
N HIS A 3 2.07 -8.02 0.97
CA HIS A 3 0.75 -8.02 1.61
C HIS A 3 -0.32 -8.45 0.60
N ARG A 4 -1.32 -9.19 1.06
CA ARG A 4 -2.42 -9.64 0.18
C ARG A 4 -3.75 -9.56 0.89
N VAL A 5 -4.79 -9.31 0.12
CA VAL A 5 -6.17 -9.40 0.60
C VAL A 5 -7.07 -9.90 -0.52
N THR A 6 -8.07 -10.70 -0.16
CA THR A 6 -9.13 -11.09 -1.10
C THR A 6 -10.39 -10.30 -0.77
N LEU A 7 -10.82 -9.46 -1.69
CA LEU A 7 -12.01 -8.63 -1.56
C LEU A 7 -13.01 -9.03 -2.64
N ARG A 8 -14.17 -9.57 -2.23
CA ARG A 8 -15.26 -9.98 -3.13
C ARG A 8 -14.82 -10.93 -4.27
N GLY A 9 -13.89 -11.84 -3.99
CA GLY A 9 -13.39 -12.83 -4.95
C GLY A 9 -12.23 -12.35 -5.84
N GLU A 10 -11.81 -11.10 -5.71
CA GLU A 10 -10.61 -10.56 -6.36
C GLU A 10 -9.47 -10.50 -5.33
N THR A 11 -8.30 -11.05 -5.68
CA THR A 11 -7.11 -11.02 -4.82
C THR A 11 -6.18 -9.90 -5.25
N PHE A 12 -5.89 -9.00 -4.32
CA PHE A 12 -4.93 -7.91 -4.48
C PHE A 12 -3.64 -8.28 -3.75
N VAL A 13 -2.50 -8.00 -4.39
CA VAL A 13 -1.18 -8.24 -3.83
C VAL A 13 -0.38 -6.95 -3.95
N PHE A 14 0.26 -6.55 -2.86
CA PHE A 14 1.12 -5.38 -2.75
C PHE A 14 2.54 -5.88 -2.44
N ALA A 15 3.52 -5.44 -3.23
CA ALA A 15 4.87 -5.99 -3.19
C ALA A 15 5.59 -5.73 -1.85
N ASP A 16 5.38 -4.55 -1.30
CA ASP A 16 5.97 -4.07 -0.06
C ASP A 16 5.09 -3.00 0.61
N LEU A 17 5.58 -2.45 1.74
CA LEU A 17 4.88 -1.38 2.44
C LEU A 17 4.87 -0.08 1.64
N ARG A 18 5.87 0.22 0.81
CA ARG A 18 5.88 1.44 0.00
C ARG A 18 4.70 1.44 -0.98
N GLU A 19 4.49 0.34 -1.70
CA GLU A 19 3.34 0.18 -2.59
C GLU A 19 2.03 0.18 -1.79
N LEU A 20 1.96 -0.57 -0.69
CA LEU A 20 0.74 -0.67 0.12
C LEU A 20 0.27 0.70 0.64
N PHE A 21 1.19 1.50 1.20
CA PHE A 21 0.89 2.85 1.69
C PHE A 21 0.44 3.78 0.56
N GLY A 22 1.11 3.73 -0.60
CA GLY A 22 0.72 4.52 -1.78
C GLY A 22 -0.69 4.19 -2.28
N ARG A 23 -1.02 2.90 -2.38
CA ARG A 23 -2.33 2.43 -2.84
C ARG A 23 -3.44 2.68 -1.81
N ALA A 24 -3.11 2.70 -0.51
CA ALA A 24 -4.08 2.95 0.56
C ALA A 24 -4.48 4.43 0.71
N ASN A 25 -3.72 5.37 0.13
CA ASN A 25 -4.04 6.79 0.17
C ASN A 25 -5.37 7.12 -0.52
N GLU A 26 -6.01 8.19 -0.04
CA GLU A 26 -7.07 8.85 -0.82
C GLU A 26 -6.54 9.41 -2.14
N GLU A 27 -7.46 9.66 -3.08
CA GLU A 27 -7.12 10.20 -4.39
C GLU A 27 -6.44 11.57 -4.27
N LYS A 28 -5.21 11.65 -4.75
CA LYS A 28 -4.42 12.87 -4.84
C LYS A 28 -3.70 12.90 -6.17
N SER A 29 -3.74 14.05 -6.85
CA SER A 29 -3.07 14.22 -8.15
C SER A 29 -1.56 14.01 -8.07
N GLY A 30 -0.93 14.34 -6.94
CA GLY A 30 0.50 14.07 -6.71
C GLY A 30 0.83 12.57 -6.68
N ASP A 31 0.03 11.78 -5.95
CA ASP A 31 0.21 10.33 -5.87
C ASP A 31 -0.05 9.66 -7.23
N GLN A 32 -0.98 10.20 -8.01
CA GLN A 32 -1.21 9.77 -9.40
C GLN A 32 -0.03 10.09 -10.30
N LEU A 33 0.49 11.31 -10.24
CA LEU A 33 1.66 11.75 -11.01
C LEU A 33 2.92 10.94 -10.67
N ALA A 34 3.08 10.58 -9.40
CA ALA A 34 4.15 9.72 -8.91
C ALA A 34 3.93 8.22 -9.20
N GLY A 35 2.76 7.83 -9.74
CA GLY A 35 2.44 6.43 -10.07
C GLY A 35 2.13 5.53 -8.87
N VAL A 36 1.98 6.10 -7.67
CA VAL A 36 1.78 5.35 -6.42
C VAL A 36 0.30 5.23 -6.01
N ALA A 37 -0.58 6.07 -6.55
CA ALA A 37 -2.02 6.03 -6.24
C ALA A 37 -2.69 4.72 -6.71
N ALA A 38 -3.71 4.24 -5.99
CA ALA A 38 -4.51 3.10 -6.45
C ALA A 38 -5.11 3.33 -7.85
N ARG A 39 -5.15 2.25 -8.65
CA ARG A 39 -5.72 2.20 -10.01
C ARG A 39 -7.24 2.15 -9.99
N SER A 40 -7.85 1.82 -8.85
CA SER A 40 -9.29 1.82 -8.65
C SER A 40 -9.65 2.02 -7.18
N GLU A 41 -10.89 2.46 -6.93
CA GLU A 41 -11.46 2.51 -5.57
C GLU A 41 -11.47 1.14 -4.89
N ARG A 42 -11.69 0.05 -5.65
CA ARG A 42 -11.64 -1.32 -5.12
C ARG A 42 -10.24 -1.68 -4.62
N GLU A 43 -9.21 -1.36 -5.39
CA GLU A 43 -7.81 -1.57 -4.99
C GLU A 43 -7.45 -0.70 -3.79
N ARG A 44 -7.95 0.54 -3.71
CA ARG A 44 -7.74 1.42 -2.54
C ARG A 44 -8.32 0.82 -1.27
N VAL A 45 -9.57 0.34 -1.32
CA VAL A 45 -10.21 -0.33 -0.18
C VAL A 45 -9.46 -1.59 0.20
N ALA A 46 -9.04 -2.40 -0.78
CA ALA A 46 -8.21 -3.57 -0.54
C ALA A 46 -6.88 -3.20 0.14
N ALA A 47 -6.18 -2.17 -0.33
CA ALA A 47 -4.95 -1.68 0.27
C ALA A 47 -5.16 -1.21 1.72
N LYS A 48 -6.26 -0.50 2.01
CA LYS A 48 -6.60 -0.10 3.39
C LYS A 48 -6.85 -1.28 4.31
N ILE A 49 -7.54 -2.32 3.83
CA ILE A 49 -7.77 -3.54 4.61
C ILE A 49 -6.46 -4.27 4.87
N ALA A 50 -5.64 -4.47 3.82
CA ALA A 50 -4.33 -5.10 3.96
C ALA A 50 -3.41 -4.31 4.89
N LEU A 51 -3.45 -2.97 4.85
CA LEU A 51 -2.68 -2.10 5.74
C LEU A 51 -3.16 -2.16 7.20
N ALA A 52 -4.46 -2.32 7.44
CA ALA A 52 -5.00 -2.49 8.79
C ALA A 52 -4.52 -3.77 9.49
N ASP A 53 -4.11 -4.79 8.72
CA ASP A 53 -3.54 -6.04 9.24
C ASP A 53 -2.01 -5.96 9.45
N VAL A 54 -1.35 -4.85 9.08
CA VAL A 54 0.10 -4.68 9.27
C VAL A 54 0.42 -4.32 10.72
N SER A 55 1.40 -5.02 11.30
CA SER A 55 1.86 -4.72 12.65
C SER A 55 2.69 -3.43 12.73
N LEU A 56 2.59 -2.70 13.84
CA LEU A 56 3.41 -1.50 14.06
C LEU A 56 4.93 -1.80 14.04
N ALA A 57 5.33 -2.98 14.49
CA ALA A 57 6.73 -3.41 14.44
C ALA A 57 7.24 -3.56 13.00
N GLU A 58 6.41 -4.07 12.10
CA GLU A 58 6.75 -4.17 10.67
C GLU A 58 6.89 -2.78 10.04
N ILE A 59 5.98 -1.86 10.36
CA ILE A 59 6.07 -0.46 9.89
C ILE A 59 7.35 0.20 10.41
N ALA A 60 7.69 0.01 11.69
CA ALA A 60 8.87 0.60 12.31
C ALA A 60 10.19 0.02 11.76
N ALA A 61 10.19 -1.26 11.36
CA ALA A 61 11.35 -1.92 10.78
C ALA A 61 11.53 -1.65 9.28
N PHE A 62 10.51 -1.13 8.60
CA PHE A 62 10.57 -0.88 7.17
C PHE A 62 11.20 0.48 6.87
N GLU A 63 12.29 0.45 6.11
CA GLU A 63 13.02 1.64 5.69
C GLU A 63 12.41 2.21 4.41
N PHE A 64 11.77 3.38 4.54
CA PHE A 64 11.16 4.08 3.40
C PHE A 64 12.14 4.94 2.60
N ILE A 65 13.27 5.29 3.19
CA ILE A 65 14.28 6.14 2.56
C ILE A 65 15.59 5.47 2.88
N ASP A 66 16.36 5.12 1.85
CA ASP A 66 17.69 4.56 2.04
C ASP A 66 18.56 5.62 2.72
N ASP A 67 19.19 5.27 3.84
CA ASP A 67 20.03 6.19 4.66
C ASP A 67 21.40 6.52 3.99
N ASP A 68 21.56 6.26 2.69
CA ASP A 68 22.80 6.41 1.90
C ASP A 68 23.16 7.90 1.57
N VAL A 69 22.72 8.87 2.38
CA VAL A 69 23.03 10.31 2.21
C VAL A 69 24.15 10.76 3.13
#